data_AF-A0A0Q5E298-F1
#
_entry.id   AF-A0A0Q5E298-F1
#
_cell.length_a   1.000
_cell.length_b   1.000
_cell.length_c   1.000
_cell.angle_alpha   90.00
_cell.angle_beta   90.00
_cell.angle_gamma   90.00
#
_symmetry.space_group_name_H-M   'P 1'
#
loop_
_entity.id
_entity.type
_entity.pdbx_description
1 polymer ?
#
loop_
_entity_poly.entity_id
_entity_poly.type
_entity_poly.pdbx_seq_one_letter_code
_entity_poly.pdbx_strand_id
1 'polypeptide(L)' 'MPNALSIRPGYWRVTSADGRVLGNIEAVGADGGAEYRASRFRPAVLAYAPLGSFTDLAVAIDAFRS' A
#
# COMPACT_ATOMS: atom_id res chain seq x y z
N MET A 1 3.15 -14.11 0.63
CA MET A 1 3.76 -12.77 0.85
C MET A 1 2.92 -11.76 0.09
N PRO A 2 2.66 -10.55 0.63
CA PRO A 2 1.92 -9.52 -0.10
C PRO A 2 2.69 -9.12 -1.36
N ASN A 3 1.96 -8.87 -2.45
CA ASN A 3 2.51 -8.38 -3.71
C ASN A 3 1.94 -6.99 -4.00
N ALA A 4 2.70 -6.15 -4.69
CA ALA A 4 2.24 -4.83 -5.12
C ALA A 4 2.24 -4.71 -6.63
N LEU A 5 1.09 -4.32 -7.20
CA LEU A 5 0.94 -4.01 -8.61
C LEU A 5 0.87 -2.50 -8.79
N SER A 6 1.79 -1.93 -9.58
CA SER A 6 1.72 -0.52 -9.99
C SER A 6 0.54 -0.34 -10.93
N ILE A 7 -0.37 0.57 -10.58
CA ILE A 7 -1.60 0.83 -11.36
C ILE A 7 -1.51 2.15 -12.13
N ARG A 8 -0.72 3.08 -11.58
CA ARG A 8 -0.29 4.34 -12.20
C ARG A 8 1.00 4.76 -11.50
N PRO A 9 1.81 5.68 -12.08
CA PRO A 9 2.99 6.20 -11.39
C PRO A 9 2.66 6.68 -9.98
N GLY A 10 3.44 6.22 -9.00
CA GLY A 10 3.28 6.57 -7.59
C GLY A 10 2.08 5.92 -6.88
N TYR A 11 1.41 4.92 -7.47
CA TYR A 11 0.28 4.26 -6.82
C TYR A 11 0.27 2.75 -7.07
N TRP A 12 0.20 1.98 -5.99
CA TRP A 12 0.21 0.53 -6.02
C TRP A 12 -1.02 -0.05 -5.33
N ARG A 13 -1.57 -1.13 -5.89
CA ARG A 13 -2.52 -2.01 -5.21
C ARG A 13 -1.77 -3.16 -4.59
N VAL A 14 -2.02 -3.42 -3.32
CA VAL A 14 -1.43 -4.54 -2.60
C VAL A 14 -2.41 -5.70 -2.56
N THR A 15 -1.97 -6.88 -2.96
CA THR A 15 -2.75 -8.12 -2.96
C THR A 15 -2.08 -9.20 -2.13
N SER A 16 -2.88 -10.11 -1.57
CA SER A 16 -2.39 -11.39 -1.05
C SER A 16 -2.07 -12.34 -2.20
N ALA A 17 -1.43 -13.46 -1.86
CA ALA A 17 -1.02 -14.49 -2.83
C ALA A 17 -2.20 -15.12 -3.59
N ASP A 18 -3.39 -15.15 -2.98
CA ASP A 18 -4.64 -15.60 -3.60
C ASP A 18 -5.35 -14.52 -4.43
N GLY A 19 -4.72 -13.34 -4.60
CA GLY A 19 -5.24 -12.24 -5.41
C GLY A 19 -6.22 -11.30 -4.70
N ARG A 20 -6.53 -11.50 -3.41
CA ARG A 20 -7.42 -10.59 -2.68
C ARG A 20 -6.74 -9.25 -2.44
N VAL A 21 -7.50 -8.17 -2.58
CA VAL A 21 -6.99 -6.81 -2.31
C VAL A 21 -6.85 -6.60 -0.81
N LEU A 22 -5.63 -6.28 -0.37
CA LEU A 22 -5.30 -5.95 1.02
C LEU A 22 -5.32 -4.45 1.25
N GLY A 23 -5.05 -3.65 0.21
CA GLY A 23 -5.12 -2.20 0.25
C GLY A 23 -4.34 -1.52 -0.87
N ASN A 24 -3.87 -0.31 -0.60
CA ASN A 24 -3.08 0.48 -1.54
C ASN A 24 -1.90 1.19 -0.86
N ILE A 25 -0.93 1.56 -1.69
CA ILE A 25 0.20 2.41 -1.31
C ILE A 25 0.25 3.57 -2.29
N GLU A 26 0.40 4.80 -1.80
CA GLU A 26 0.61 5.99 -2.61
C GLU A 26 1.96 6.63 -2.26
N ALA A 27 2.74 7.00 -3.27
CA ALA A 27 3.91 7.85 -3.10
C ALA A 27 3.45 9.30 -2.96
N VAL A 28 3.88 9.95 -1.89
CA VAL A 28 3.61 11.34 -1.55
C VAL A 28 4.95 12.07 -1.52
N GLY A 29 5.05 13.14 -2.31
CA GLY A 29 6.23 14.00 -2.39
C GLY A 29 6.75 14.18 -3.81
N ALA A 30 6.97 15.43 -4.19
CA ALA A 30 7.93 15.82 -5.21
C ALA A 30 9.09 16.51 -4.48
N ASP A 31 10.32 16.14 -4.84
CA ASP A 31 11.58 16.73 -4.39
C ASP A 31 11.96 16.49 -2.91
N GLY A 32 12.59 15.34 -2.61
CA GLY A 32 13.39 15.16 -1.38
C GLY A 32 13.39 13.77 -0.77
N GLY A 33 12.44 12.91 -1.14
CA GLY A 33 12.37 11.50 -0.73
C GLY A 33 10.94 10.99 -0.85
N ALA A 34 10.72 9.85 -1.50
CA ALA A 34 9.38 9.30 -1.63
C ALA A 34 8.86 8.84 -0.26
N GLU A 35 7.81 9.48 0.25
CA GLU A 35 7.02 8.95 1.37
C GLU A 35 5.94 8.03 0.80
N TYR A 36 5.87 6.79 1.27
CA TYR A 36 4.85 5.82 0.88
C TYR A 36 3.77 5.76 1.95
N ARG A 37 2.57 6.23 1.63
CA ARG A 37 1.39 6.11 2.49
C ARG A 37 0.64 4.84 2.17
N ALA A 38 0.59 3.91 3.11
CA ALA A 38 -0.17 2.68 2.99
C ALA A 38 -1.54 2.83 3.64
N SER A 39 -2.58 2.33 2.96
CA SER A 39 -3.94 2.23 3.50
C SER A 39 -4.47 0.81 3.35
N ARG A 40 -4.97 0.24 4.45
CA ARG A 40 -5.58 -1.09 4.48
C ARG A 40 -7.03 -1.03 4.01
N PHE A 41 -7.39 -1.91 3.09
CA PHE A 41 -8.79 -2.12 2.74
C PHE A 41 -9.48 -2.95 3.82
N ARG A 42 -10.67 -2.50 4.26
CA ARG A 42 -11.52 -3.18 5.24
C ARG A 42 -12.81 -3.62 4.55
N PRO A 43 -12.91 -4.89 4.10
CA PRO A 43 -14.04 -5.36 3.30
C PRO A 43 -15.40 -5.22 4.00
N ALA A 44 -15.42 -5.41 5.33
CA ALA A 44 -16.64 -5.34 6.13
C ALA A 44 -17.35 -3.98 6.06
N VAL A 45 -16.60 -2.91 5.79
CA VAL A 45 -17.11 -1.53 5.72
C VAL A 45 -16.84 -0.87 4.36
N LEU A 46 -16.31 -1.63 3.40
CA LEU A 46 -15.91 -1.17 2.07
C LEU A 46 -15.09 0.13 2.08
N ALA A 47 -14.23 0.30 3.09
CA ALA A 47 -13.47 1.51 3.32
C ALA A 47 -11.96 1.23 3.44
N TYR A 48 -11.17 2.30 3.36
CA TYR A 48 -9.73 2.27 3.59
C TYR A 48 -9.40 2.93 4.93
N ALA A 49 -8.52 2.30 5.69
CA ALA A 49 -7.99 2.84 6.94
C ALA A 49 -6.48 3.05 6.80
N PRO A 50 -5.91 4.15 7.33
CA PRO A 50 -4.47 4.34 7.35
C PRO A 50 -3.76 3.15 8.00
N LEU A 51 -2.74 2.63 7.32
CA LEU A 51 -1.87 1.58 7.83
C LEU A 51 -0.54 2.16 8.32
N GLY A 52 -0.05 3.21 7.65
CA GLY A 52 1.14 3.95 8.05
C GLY A 52 1.77 4.75 6.91
N SER A 53 2.83 5.47 7.25
CA SER A 53 3.74 6.15 6.31
C SER A 53 5.12 5.52 6.41
N PHE A 54 5.79 5.34 5.28
CA PHE A 54 7.06 4.66 5.17
C PHE A 54 7.99 5.40 4.21
N THR A 55 9.30 5.26 4.36
CA THR A 55 10.29 5.81 3.42
C THR A 55 10.80 4.79 2.40
N ASP A 56 10.34 3.54 2.52
CA ASP A 56 10.72 2.42 1.66
C ASP A 56 9.46 1.65 1.22
N LEU A 57 9.36 1.39 -0.08
CA LEU A 57 8.20 0.72 -0.68
C LEU A 57 8.10 -0.75 -0.23
N ALA A 58 9.21 -1.47 -0.11
CA ALA A 58 9.21 -2.87 0.32
C ALA A 58 8.75 -2.99 1.78
N VAL A 59 9.17 -2.06 2.65
CA VAL A 59 8.67 -1.99 4.03
C VAL A 59 7.17 -1.70 4.07
N ALA A 60 6.68 -0.76 3.24
CA ALA A 60 5.26 -0.47 3.12
C ALA A 60 4.43 -1.70 2.66
N ILE A 61 4.98 -2.52 1.76
CA ILE A 61 4.36 -3.77 1.30
C ILE A 61 4.31 -4.81 2.41
N ASP A 62 5.41 -4.98 3.15
CA ASP A 62 5.50 -5.95 4.24
C ASP A 62 4.57 -5.62 5.42
N ALA A 63 4.24 -4.34 5.62
CA ALA A 63 3.27 -3.91 6.62
C ALA A 63 1.85 -4.50 6.41
N PHE A 64 1.52 -5.04 5.23
CA PHE A 64 0.23 -5.69 4.97
C PHE A 64 0.13 -7.14 5.48
N ARG A 65 1.21 -7.67 6.10
CA ARG A 65 1.22 -9.02 6.69
C ARG A 65 0.51 -9.11 8.04
N SER A 66 0.53 -8.04 8.82
CA SER A 66 -0.18 -7.91 10.10
C SER A 66 -1.66 -7.58 9.90
#